data_AF-A0A7C7PLF9-F1
#
_entry.id   AF-A0A7C7PLF9-F1
#
_cell.length_a   1.000
_cell.length_b   1.000
_cell.length_c   1.000
_cell.angle_alpha   90.00
_cell.angle_beta   90.00
_cell.angle_gamma   90.00
#
_symmetry.space_group_name_H-M   'P 1'
#
loop_
_entity.id
_entity.type
_entity.pdbx_description
1 polymer ?
#
loop_
_entity_poly.entity_id
_entity_poly.type
_entity_poly.pdbx_seq_one_letter_code
_entity_poly.pdbx_strand_id
1 'polypeptide(L)'
;MKKVELIFESFLWKSRLFIVLAVVSSLIGSFSLFIAGLVEVISPLVEFFKTHNIEFLSKKLIASAIASIDMFLIATFLFIFSLGLYELFISKIDVAEKDPKSSKVLFITNLD
;
A
#
# COMPACT_ATOMS: atom_id res chain seq x y z
N MET A 1 -4.39 24.45 -34.87
CA MET A 1 -4.05 24.62 -33.44
C MET A 1 -5.11 23.97 -32.54
N LYS A 2 -6.40 24.36 -32.60
CA LYS A 2 -7.50 23.71 -31.82
C LYS A 2 -7.62 22.18 -31.91
N LYS A 3 -7.37 21.57 -33.08
CA LYS A 3 -7.45 20.10 -33.23
C LYS A 3 -6.37 19.35 -32.45
N VAL A 4 -5.17 19.93 -32.33
CA VAL A 4 -4.07 19.31 -31.57
C VAL A 4 -4.37 19.41 -30.08
N GLU A 5 -4.89 20.56 -29.64
CA GLU A 5 -5.33 20.82 -28.28
C GLU A 5 -6.44 19.84 -27.82
N LEU A 6 -7.46 19.62 -28.66
CA LEU A 6 -8.53 18.64 -28.38
C LEU A 6 -8.03 17.19 -28.27
N ILE A 7 -7.06 16.81 -29.10
CA ILE A 7 -6.45 15.47 -29.03
C ILE A 7 -5.63 15.33 -27.73
N PHE A 8 -4.89 16.38 -27.35
CA PHE A 8 -4.10 16.41 -26.13
C PHE A 8 -4.98 16.40 -24.87
N GLU A 9 -6.05 17.19 -24.83
CA GLU A 9 -7.05 17.18 -23.75
C GLU A 9 -7.74 15.81 -23.63
N SER A 10 -8.15 15.21 -24.76
CA SER A 10 -8.77 13.88 -24.74
C SER A 10 -7.80 12.81 -24.23
N PHE A 11 -6.52 12.90 -24.59
CA PHE A 11 -5.47 12.01 -24.09
C PHE A 11 -5.20 12.22 -22.59
N LEU A 12 -5.11 13.48 -22.15
CA LEU A 12 -4.97 13.84 -20.73
C LEU A 12 -6.16 13.36 -19.90
N TRP A 13 -7.37 13.44 -20.45
CA TRP A 13 -8.57 12.98 -19.75
C TRP A 13 -8.62 11.45 -19.62
N LYS A 14 -8.15 10.74 -20.66
CA LYS A 14 -7.93 9.28 -20.63
C LYS A 14 -6.75 8.86 -19.75
N SER A 15 -5.84 9.76 -19.35
CA SER A 15 -4.72 9.45 -18.46
C SER A 15 -5.19 8.94 -17.09
N ARG A 16 -6.40 9.30 -16.65
CA ARG A 16 -7.02 8.73 -15.43
C ARG A 16 -7.12 7.20 -15.49
N LEU A 17 -7.32 6.60 -16.66
CA LEU A 17 -7.37 5.13 -16.80
C LEU A 17 -6.00 4.48 -16.53
N PHE A 18 -4.91 5.13 -16.94
CA PHE A 18 -3.55 4.65 -16.63
C PHE A 18 -3.25 4.72 -15.14
N ILE A 19 -3.79 5.72 -14.45
CA ILE A 19 -3.61 5.86 -13.00
C ILE A 19 -4.37 4.75 -12.26
N VAL A 20 -5.59 4.41 -12.69
CA VAL A 20 -6.33 3.26 -12.15
C VAL A 20 -5.52 1.97 -12.29
N LEU A 21 -4.89 1.74 -13.44
CA LEU A 21 -4.00 0.58 -13.63
C LEU A 21 -2.81 0.60 -12.67
N ALA A 22 -2.17 1.75 -12.48
CA ALA A 22 -1.05 1.90 -11.56
C ALA A 22 -1.46 1.63 -10.09
N VAL A 23 -2.63 2.12 -9.68
CA VAL A 23 -3.22 1.87 -8.36
C VAL A 23 -3.45 0.36 -8.17
N VAL A 24 -4.18 -0.29 -9.09
CA VAL A 24 -4.48 -1.73 -8.98
C VAL A 24 -3.21 -2.57 -8.94
N SER A 25 -2.24 -2.29 -9.81
CA SER A 25 -0.96 -3.01 -9.83
C SER A 25 -0.17 -2.83 -8.53
N SER A 26 -0.15 -1.62 -7.97
CA SER A 26 0.56 -1.32 -6.72
C SER A 26 -0.11 -2.01 -5.53
N LEU A 27 -1.44 -2.06 -5.52
CA LEU A 27 -2.22 -2.76 -4.50
C LEU A 27 -1.97 -4.27 -4.51
N ILE A 28 -1.98 -4.90 -5.70
CA ILE A 28 -1.69 -6.33 -5.85
C ILE A 28 -0.25 -6.64 -5.42
N GLY A 29 0.71 -5.80 -5.82
CA GLY A 29 2.12 -5.95 -5.43
C GLY A 29 2.31 -5.83 -3.92
N SER A 30 1.66 -4.85 -3.29
CA SER A 30 1.66 -4.68 -1.83
C SER A 30 1.14 -5.93 -1.11
N PHE A 31 -0.03 -6.45 -1.49
CA PHE A 31 -0.59 -7.65 -0.87
C PHE A 31 0.30 -8.88 -1.07
N SER A 32 0.89 -9.03 -2.25
CA SER A 32 1.82 -10.13 -2.54
C SER A 32 3.04 -10.09 -1.62
N LEU A 33 3.61 -8.90 -1.39
CA LEU A 33 4.75 -8.72 -0.48
C LEU A 33 4.36 -8.87 0.99
N PHE A 34 3.16 -8.46 1.40
CA PHE A 34 2.65 -8.75 2.75
C PHE A 34 2.56 -10.25 3.00
N ILE A 35 2.01 -11.01 2.05
CA ILE A 35 1.92 -12.47 2.16
C ILE A 35 3.32 -13.09 2.20
N ALA A 36 4.25 -12.64 1.34
CA ALA A 36 5.63 -13.13 1.33
C ALA A 36 6.35 -12.86 2.67
N GLY A 37 6.24 -11.65 3.22
CA GLY A 37 6.81 -11.29 4.51
C GLY A 37 6.22 -12.14 5.65
N LEU A 38 4.90 -12.39 5.64
CA LEU A 38 4.26 -13.28 6.62
C LEU A 38 4.83 -14.71 6.57
N VAL A 39 4.99 -15.26 5.37
CA VAL A 39 5.59 -16.59 5.19
C VAL A 39 7.04 -16.62 5.69
N GLU A 40 7.81 -15.56 5.42
CA GLU A 40 9.21 -15.45 5.86
C GLU A 40 9.33 -15.53 7.39
N VAL A 41 8.42 -14.89 8.14
CA VAL A 41 8.41 -14.93 9.62
C VAL A 41 7.98 -16.28 10.17
N ILE A 42 6.99 -16.92 9.53
CA ILE A 42 6.40 -18.17 10.03
C ILE A 42 7.32 -19.36 9.77
N SER A 43 8.07 -19.36 8.66
CA SER A 43 8.89 -20.49 8.23
C SER A 43 9.90 -20.98 9.30
N PRO A 44 10.73 -20.12 9.93
CA PRO A 44 11.65 -20.53 11.00
C PRO A 44 10.93 -21.06 12.25
N LEU A 45 9.75 -20.52 12.58
CA LEU A 45 8.95 -20.98 13.73
C LEU A 45 8.46 -22.42 13.50
N VAL A 46 7.99 -22.72 12.28
CA VAL A 46 7.57 -24.09 11.92
C VAL A 46 8.75 -25.06 11.95
N GLU A 47 9.93 -24.64 11.50
CA GLU A 47 11.15 -25.46 11.52
C GLU A 47 11.64 -25.73 12.96
N PHE A 48 11.46 -24.77 13.86
CA PHE A 48 11.76 -24.94 15.29
C PHE A 48 10.93 -26.03 15.93
N PHE A 49 9.60 -25.99 15.75
CA PHE A 49 8.70 -26.99 16.33
C PHE A 49 9.04 -28.42 15.87
N LYS A 50 9.68 -28.57 14.70
CA LYS A 50 10.16 -29.87 14.19
C LYS A 50 11.48 -30.31 14.81
N THR A 51 12.44 -29.38 14.95
CA THR A 51 13.85 -29.73 15.23
C THR A 51 14.26 -29.52 16.69
N HIS A 52 13.53 -28.72 17.47
CA HIS A 52 13.84 -28.36 18.86
C HIS A 52 15.26 -27.78 19.09
N ASN A 53 15.91 -27.26 18.03
CA ASN A 53 17.27 -26.72 18.11
C ASN A 53 17.24 -25.20 18.37
N ILE A 54 17.62 -24.80 19.59
CA ILE A 54 17.52 -23.43 20.11
C ILE A 54 18.60 -22.49 19.52
N GLU A 55 19.79 -23.03 19.26
CA GLU A 55 20.93 -22.22 18.79
C GLU A 55 20.75 -21.83 17.31
N PHE A 56 20.27 -22.77 16.50
CA PHE A 56 19.91 -22.54 15.10
C PHE A 56 18.70 -21.59 14.96
N LEU A 57 17.72 -21.70 15.87
CA LEU A 57 16.57 -20.80 15.92
C LEU A 57 17.02 -19.35 16.03
N SER A 58 17.84 -19.04 17.04
CA SER A 58 18.15 -17.66 17.40
C SER A 58 18.76 -16.89 16.22
N LYS A 59 19.68 -17.51 15.49
CA LYS A 59 20.34 -16.88 14.34
C LYS A 59 19.40 -16.76 13.13
N LYS A 60 18.65 -17.82 12.80
CA LYS A 60 17.77 -17.84 11.62
C LYS A 60 16.53 -16.97 11.80
N LEU A 61 16.01 -16.90 13.03
CA LEU A 61 14.88 -16.05 13.39
C LEU A 61 15.23 -14.56 13.25
N ILE A 62 16.42 -14.14 13.71
CA ILE A 62 16.88 -12.75 13.53
C ILE A 62 17.04 -12.42 12.04
N ALA A 63 17.64 -13.32 11.25
CA ALA A 63 17.81 -13.10 9.81
C ALA A 63 16.46 -12.99 9.07
N SER A 64 15.53 -13.91 9.34
CA SER A 64 14.16 -13.89 8.80
C SER A 64 13.39 -12.62 9.23
N ALA A 65 13.55 -12.18 10.48
CA ALA A 65 12.91 -10.96 10.96
C ALA A 65 13.41 -9.72 10.18
N ILE A 66 14.73 -9.58 9.97
CA ILE A 66 15.29 -8.46 9.20
C ILE A 66 14.77 -8.50 7.75
N ALA A 67 14.75 -9.68 7.12
CA ALA A 67 14.25 -9.85 5.76
C ALA A 67 12.75 -9.53 5.64
N SER A 68 11.94 -9.98 6.61
CA SER A 68 10.51 -9.69 6.64
C SER A 68 10.22 -8.21 6.88
N ILE A 69 11.01 -7.53 7.71
CA ILE A 69 10.84 -6.09 7.95
C ILE A 69 11.03 -5.32 6.64
N ASP A 70 12.07 -5.64 5.87
CA ASP A 70 12.29 -5.02 4.56
C ASP A 70 11.10 -5.24 3.61
N MET A 71 10.61 -6.49 3.52
CA MET A 71 9.42 -6.81 2.71
C MET A 71 8.18 -6.04 3.15
N PHE A 72 7.94 -5.89 4.46
CA PHE A 72 6.82 -5.12 4.97
C PHE A 72 6.96 -3.62 4.75
N LEU A 73 8.17 -3.07 4.78
CA LEU A 73 8.43 -1.67 4.47
C LEU A 73 8.08 -1.38 3.01
N ILE A 74 8.54 -2.22 2.07
CA ILE A 74 8.21 -2.07 0.65
C ILE A 74 6.71 -2.30 0.40
N ALA A 75 6.11 -3.32 1.03
CA ALA A 75 4.67 -3.60 0.92
C ALA A 75 3.82 -2.42 1.39
N THR A 76 4.17 -1.85 2.55
CA THR A 76 3.47 -0.69 3.14
C THR A 76 3.67 0.55 2.29
N PHE A 77 4.89 0.77 1.77
CA PHE A 77 5.16 1.86 0.85
C PHE A 77 4.27 1.75 -0.40
N LEU A 78 4.20 0.59 -1.04
CA LEU A 78 3.32 0.36 -2.20
C LEU A 78 1.83 0.53 -1.85
N PHE A 79 1.43 0.12 -0.65
CA PHE A 79 0.05 0.29 -0.17
C PHE A 79 -0.33 1.76 -0.05
N ILE A 80 0.47 2.54 0.70
CA ILE A 80 0.22 3.97 0.92
C ILE A 80 0.36 4.73 -0.41
N PHE A 81 1.32 4.35 -1.25
CA PHE A 81 1.48 4.92 -2.59
C PHE A 81 0.24 4.68 -3.47
N SER A 82 -0.31 3.46 -3.45
CA SER A 82 -1.55 3.13 -4.16
C SER A 82 -2.73 3.97 -3.68
N LEU A 83 -2.89 4.11 -2.36
CA LEU A 83 -3.95 4.94 -1.78
C LEU A 83 -3.76 6.42 -2.11
N GLY A 84 -2.54 6.93 -2.03
CA GLY A 84 -2.21 8.31 -2.37
C GLY A 84 -2.47 8.62 -3.85
N LEU A 85 -2.10 7.72 -4.77
CA LEU A 85 -2.43 7.86 -6.19
C LEU A 85 -3.95 7.87 -6.42
N TYR A 86 -4.70 7.02 -5.72
CA TYR A 86 -6.15 7.00 -5.82
C TYR A 86 -6.77 8.32 -5.34
N GLU A 87 -6.35 8.80 -4.17
CA GLU A 87 -6.91 10.02 -3.57
C GLU A 87 -6.55 11.29 -4.37
N LEU A 88 -5.32 11.38 -4.89
CA LEU A 88 -4.86 12.55 -5.65
C LEU A 88 -5.49 12.66 -7.03
N PHE A 89 -5.76 11.54 -7.71
CA PHE A 89 -6.07 11.55 -9.13
C PHE A 89 -7.45 10.97 -9.51
N ILE A 90 -8.06 10.16 -8.64
CA ILE A 90 -9.34 9.50 -8.93
C ILE A 90 -10.46 10.16 -8.14
N SER A 91 -10.46 10.01 -6.82
CA SER A 91 -11.48 10.57 -5.94
C SER A 91 -11.03 10.50 -4.48
N LYS A 92 -11.58 11.38 -3.65
CA LYS A 92 -11.53 11.19 -2.20
C LYS A 92 -12.24 9.90 -1.80
N ILE A 93 -11.75 9.27 -0.74
CA ILE A 93 -12.33 8.05 -0.20
C ILE A 93 -13.50 8.44 0.70
N ASP A 94 -14.73 8.45 0.15
CA ASP A 94 -15.95 8.87 0.86
C ASP A 94 -16.21 8.08 2.17
N VAL A 95 -15.70 6.84 2.26
CA VAL A 95 -15.81 6.00 3.46
C VAL A 95 -15.03 6.58 4.63
N ALA A 96 -13.91 7.26 4.37
CA ALA A 96 -13.13 7.96 5.40
C ALA A 96 -13.78 9.29 5.83
N GLU A 97 -14.58 9.91 4.94
CA GLU A 97 -15.29 11.16 5.21
C GLU A 97 -16.61 10.94 5.98
N LYS A 98 -17.23 9.76 5.82
CA LYS A 98 -18.46 9.38 6.54
C LYS A 98 -18.22 8.72 7.90
N ASP A 99 -16.97 8.43 8.29
CA ASP A 99 -16.66 7.92 9.62
C ASP A 99 -16.79 9.04 10.67
N PRO A 100 -17.76 8.98 11.61
CA PRO A 100 -17.93 9.98 12.66
C PRO A 100 -16.73 10.08 13.63
N LYS A 101 -15.75 9.17 13.55
CA LYS A 101 -14.47 9.23 14.29
C LYS A 101 -13.36 9.98 13.55
N SER A 102 -13.56 10.35 12.29
CA SER A 102 -12.67 11.27 11.59
C SER A 102 -12.90 12.66 12.17
N SER A 103 -11.93 13.14 12.96
CA SER A 103 -11.97 14.42 13.65
C SER A 103 -12.39 15.56 12.71
N LYS A 104 -13.65 15.97 12.80
CA LYS A 104 -14.25 17.23 12.29
C LYS A 104 -13.60 18.49 12.89
N VAL A 105 -12.35 18.42 13.32
CA VAL A 105 -11.62 19.51 14.00
C VAL A 105 -11.24 20.62 13.02
N LEU A 106 -11.38 20.40 11.70
CA LEU A 106 -11.17 21.40 10.65
C LEU A 106 -12.45 21.85 9.93
N PHE A 107 -13.63 21.52 10.45
CA PHE A 107 -14.90 22.07 9.95
C PHE A 107 -15.28 23.34 10.74
N ILE A 108 -14.44 24.38 10.68
CA ILE A 108 -14.87 25.74 11.02
C ILE A 108 -15.53 26.30 9.76
N THR A 109 -16.84 26.05 9.65
CA THR A 109 -17.61 26.44 8.47
C THR A 109 -17.90 27.93 8.41
N ASN A 110 -17.72 28.67 9.51
CA ASN A 110 -17.62 30.12 9.57
C ASN A 110 -16.99 30.51 10.91
N LEU A 111 -16.14 31.53 10.87
CA LEU A 111 -15.69 32.27 12.03
C LEU A 111 -16.46 33.58 11.99
N ASP A 112 -17.52 33.69 12.78
CA ASP A 112 -17.92 35.00 13.30
C ASP A 112 -16.94 35.37 14.44
#